data_AF-A0A2P5ABS7-F1
#
_entry.id   AF-A0A2P5ABS7-F1
#
_cell.length_a   1.000
_cell.length_b   1.000
_cell.length_c   1.000
_cell.angle_alpha   90.00
_cell.angle_beta   90.00
_cell.angle_gamma   90.00
#
_symmetry.space_group_name_H-M   'P 1'
#
loop_
_entity.id
_entity.type
_entity.pdbx_description
1 polymer ?
#
loop_
_entity_poly.entity_id
_entity_poly.type
_entity_poly.pdbx_seq_one_letter_code
_entity_poly.pdbx_strand_id
1 'polypeptide(L)'
;MWRMMHFNPETGWTGLDLQGLYDCMLELRSQNTPEDMSDKDILECVLGRHYVRLKGWTRSPTTNTQTDTPDSTNGRPNYAELCAELTTTKNRLYEVEGGLDECRQVLQSQGYMPPPSSGLVSDQSSVPAS
;
A
#
# COMPACT_ATOMS: atom_id res chain seq x y z
N MET A 1 -20.45 -4.00 -12.88
CA MET A 1 -20.75 -5.17 -12.01
C MET A 1 -20.47 -4.89 -10.53
N TRP A 2 -19.42 -4.11 -10.16
CA TRP A 2 -19.12 -3.70 -8.78
C TRP A 2 -20.28 -3.01 -8.05
N ARG A 3 -20.82 -1.92 -8.62
CA ARG A 3 -22.01 -1.23 -8.08
C ARG A 3 -23.17 -2.21 -7.85
N MET A 4 -23.38 -3.15 -8.77
CA MET A 4 -24.46 -4.13 -8.66
C MET A 4 -24.28 -5.13 -7.50
N MET A 5 -23.04 -5.37 -7.06
CA MET A 5 -22.74 -6.23 -5.90
C MET A 5 -22.78 -5.47 -4.57
N HIS A 6 -22.54 -4.17 -4.59
CA HIS A 6 -22.29 -3.36 -3.39
C HIS A 6 -23.30 -2.25 -3.14
N PHE A 7 -24.23 -2.02 -4.07
CA PHE A 7 -25.27 -1.02 -3.98
C PHE A 7 -26.64 -1.69 -4.07
N ASN A 8 -27.43 -1.53 -3.01
CA ASN A 8 -28.84 -1.88 -2.99
C ASN A 8 -29.66 -0.58 -3.15
N PRO A 9 -30.64 -0.51 -4.06
CA PRO A 9 -31.43 0.70 -4.26
C PRO A 9 -32.30 1.08 -3.05
N GLU A 10 -32.63 0.14 -2.17
CA GLU A 10 -33.45 0.39 -0.97
C GLU A 10 -32.61 0.78 0.25
N THR A 11 -31.41 0.19 0.39
CA THR A 11 -30.57 0.36 1.59
C THR A 11 -29.26 1.10 1.34
N GLY A 12 -28.96 1.45 0.09
CA GLY A 12 -27.73 2.14 -0.30
C GLY A 12 -26.52 1.22 -0.40
N TRP A 13 -25.32 1.75 -0.12
CA TRP A 13 -24.08 1.00 -0.16
C TRP A 13 -23.98 0.01 1.00
N THR A 14 -23.51 -1.21 0.72
CA THR A 14 -23.36 -2.28 1.73
C THR A 14 -22.26 -2.00 2.77
N GLY A 15 -21.49 -0.94 2.59
CA GLY A 15 -20.41 -0.51 3.47
C GLY A 15 -20.11 0.97 3.22
N LEU A 16 -19.68 1.67 4.28
CA LEU A 16 -19.45 3.12 4.25
C LEU A 16 -18.36 3.51 3.24
N ASP A 17 -17.33 2.66 3.12
CA ASP A 17 -16.13 2.93 2.33
C ASP A 17 -16.36 2.67 0.82
N LEU A 18 -17.41 1.93 0.46
CA LEU A 18 -17.65 1.45 -0.90
C LEU A 18 -18.12 2.55 -1.85
N GLN A 19 -18.79 3.57 -1.32
CA GLN A 19 -19.19 4.73 -2.10
C GLN A 19 -17.97 5.51 -2.56
N GLY A 20 -17.06 5.85 -1.64
CA GLY A 20 -15.84 6.58 -1.96
C GLY A 20 -14.96 5.83 -2.95
N LEU A 21 -14.83 4.50 -2.80
CA LEU A 21 -14.12 3.67 -3.78
C LEU A 21 -14.81 3.71 -5.16
N TYR A 22 -16.13 3.70 -5.21
CA TYR A 22 -16.86 3.80 -6.48
C TYR A 22 -16.67 5.16 -7.15
N ASP A 23 -16.69 6.24 -6.38
CA ASP A 23 -16.47 7.59 -6.87
C ASP A 23 -15.04 7.75 -7.41
N CYS A 24 -14.03 7.23 -6.70
CA CYS A 24 -12.64 7.16 -7.19
C CYS A 24 -12.53 6.39 -8.51
N MET A 25 -13.23 5.26 -8.66
CA MET A 25 -13.25 4.52 -9.93
C MET A 25 -13.86 5.33 -11.08
N LEU A 26 -14.94 6.07 -10.83
CA LEU A 26 -15.55 6.93 -11.84
C LEU A 26 -14.62 8.08 -12.25
N GLU A 27 -13.92 8.67 -11.28
CA GLU A 27 -12.94 9.73 -11.53
C GLU A 27 -11.79 9.21 -12.40
N LEU A 28 -11.17 8.09 -12.03
CA LEU A 28 -10.12 7.43 -12.82
C LEU A 28 -10.61 7.05 -14.22
N ARG A 29 -11.85 6.53 -14.34
CA ARG A 29 -12.45 6.19 -15.63
C ARG A 29 -12.69 7.41 -16.52
N SER A 30 -12.99 8.57 -15.93
CA SER A 30 -13.20 9.81 -16.69
C SER A 30 -11.90 10.38 -17.27
N GLN A 31 -10.76 10.07 -16.63
CA GLN A 31 -9.44 10.56 -17.01
C GLN A 31 -8.72 9.65 -18.01
N ASN A 32 -9.19 8.41 -18.22
CA ASN A 32 -8.47 7.41 -19.01
C ASN A 32 -9.37 6.78 -20.09
N THR A 33 -8.80 6.57 -21.28
CA THR A 33 -9.47 5.80 -22.32
C THR A 33 -9.44 4.30 -21.98
N PRO A 34 -10.36 3.48 -22.55
CA PRO A 34 -10.33 2.03 -22.31
C PRO A 34 -9.05 1.37 -22.82
N GLU A 35 -8.36 1.99 -23.79
CA GLU A 35 -7.08 1.55 -24.33
C GLU A 35 -5.91 1.86 -23.39
N ASP A 36 -5.94 3.00 -22.68
CA ASP A 36 -4.89 3.41 -21.74
C ASP A 36 -5.01 2.69 -20.39
N MET A 37 -6.24 2.48 -19.92
CA MET A 37 -6.51 1.85 -18.63
C MET A 37 -7.80 1.04 -18.70
N SER A 38 -7.68 -0.27 -18.49
CA SER A 38 -8.86 -1.12 -18.42
C SER A 38 -9.60 -0.92 -17.10
N ASP A 39 -10.90 -1.22 -17.08
CA ASP A 39 -11.69 -1.17 -15.85
C ASP A 39 -11.13 -2.09 -14.75
N LYS A 40 -10.42 -3.15 -15.15
CA LYS A 40 -9.69 -4.01 -14.22
C LYS A 40 -8.53 -3.24 -13.57
N ASP A 41 -7.73 -2.52 -14.36
CA ASP A 41 -6.59 -1.76 -13.85
C ASP A 41 -7.06 -0.63 -12.92
N ILE A 42 -8.14 0.06 -13.27
CA ILE A 42 -8.79 1.05 -12.41
C ILE A 42 -9.17 0.45 -11.06
N LEU A 43 -9.79 -0.74 -11.07
CA LEU A 43 -10.20 -1.41 -9.84
C LEU A 43 -9.00 -1.87 -9.00
N GLU A 44 -7.95 -2.39 -9.63
CA GLU A 44 -6.71 -2.77 -8.93
C GLU A 44 -6.03 -1.56 -8.29
N CYS A 45 -5.98 -0.43 -9.00
CA CYS A 45 -5.47 0.84 -8.49
C CYS A 45 -6.28 1.34 -7.28
N VAL A 46 -7.61 1.39 -7.38
CA VAL A 46 -8.48 1.92 -6.31
C VAL A 46 -8.48 1.00 -5.08
N LEU A 47 -8.40 -0.31 -5.27
CA LEU A 47 -8.36 -1.26 -4.15
C LEU A 47 -6.96 -1.46 -3.56
N GLY A 48 -5.92 -0.92 -4.19
CA GLY A 48 -4.52 -1.10 -3.77
C GLY A 48 -4.08 -2.57 -3.78
N ARG A 49 -4.65 -3.39 -4.68
CA ARG A 49 -4.38 -4.82 -4.78
C ARG A 49 -3.96 -5.19 -6.19
N HIS A 50 -2.77 -5.76 -6.32
CA HIS A 50 -2.40 -6.47 -7.53
C HIS A 50 -3.24 -7.75 -7.64
N TYR A 51 -3.88 -7.99 -8.79
CA TYR A 51 -4.73 -9.16 -9.08
C TYR A 51 -6.08 -9.20 -8.37
N VAL A 52 -6.94 -8.23 -8.67
CA VAL A 52 -8.35 -8.33 -8.26
C VAL A 52 -9.05 -9.37 -9.15
N ARG A 53 -9.32 -10.55 -8.58
CA ARG A 53 -10.10 -11.59 -9.24
C ARG A 53 -11.58 -11.20 -9.24
N LEU A 54 -11.99 -10.42 -10.25
CA LEU A 54 -13.40 -10.10 -10.48
C LEU A 54 -14.15 -11.37 -10.91
N LYS A 55 -14.95 -11.91 -9.99
CA LYS A 55 -15.85 -13.03 -10.29
C LYS A 55 -16.86 -12.56 -11.35
N GLY A 56 -16.71 -13.05 -12.59
CA GLY A 56 -17.60 -12.74 -13.72
C GLY A 56 -17.01 -11.89 -14.85
N TRP A 57 -15.74 -11.48 -14.78
CA TRP A 57 -15.12 -10.58 -15.80
C TRP A 57 -14.13 -11.22 -16.77
N THR A 58 -13.88 -12.53 -16.67
CA THR A 58 -13.21 -13.30 -17.72
C THR A 58 -13.77 -14.71 -17.78
N ARG A 59 -14.69 -14.94 -18.71
CA ARG A 59 -14.80 -16.22 -19.42
C ARG A 59 -15.06 -15.91 -20.88
N SER A 60 -14.00 -15.67 -21.64
CA SER A 60 -14.04 -16.14 -23.03
C SER A 60 -14.31 -17.65 -22.97
N PRO A 61 -15.25 -18.19 -23.77
CA PRO A 61 -15.58 -19.60 -23.72
C PRO A 61 -14.49 -20.37 -24.47
N THR A 62 -13.33 -20.58 -23.84
CA THR A 62 -12.45 -21.67 -24.22
C THR A 62 -12.86 -22.86 -23.37
N THR A 63 -13.66 -23.72 -23.99
CA THR A 63 -13.80 -25.13 -23.68
C THR A 63 -12.45 -25.68 -23.26
N ASN A 64 -12.33 -26.11 -22.01
CA ASN A 64 -11.57 -27.30 -21.64
C ASN A 64 -11.91 -27.64 -20.19
N THR A 65 -12.76 -28.66 -20.09
CA THR A 65 -12.84 -29.55 -18.95
C THR A 65 -11.43 -30.00 -18.58
N GLN A 66 -10.88 -29.50 -17.47
CA GLN A 66 -9.90 -30.27 -16.73
C GLN A 66 -10.03 -29.97 -15.24
N THR A 67 -10.41 -31.04 -14.56
CA THR A 67 -10.57 -31.25 -13.13
C THR A 67 -9.43 -30.64 -12.32
N ASP A 68 -9.81 -29.98 -11.24
CA ASP A 68 -8.91 -29.52 -10.18
C ASP A 68 -7.91 -30.61 -9.80
N THR A 69 -6.63 -30.31 -9.99
CA THR A 69 -5.53 -31.06 -9.38
C THR A 69 -5.24 -30.38 -8.04
N PRO A 70 -5.47 -31.03 -6.88
CA PRO A 70 -4.97 -30.52 -5.63
C PRO A 70 -3.53 -31.01 -5.53
N ASP A 71 -2.56 -30.22 -5.95
CA ASP A 71 -1.18 -30.53 -5.57
C ASP A 71 -0.30 -29.29 -5.37
N SER A 72 0.57 -29.42 -4.37
CA SER A 72 1.60 -28.47 -3.89
C SER A 72 1.20 -27.48 -2.78
N THR A 73 0.98 -28.02 -1.57
CA THR A 73 1.00 -27.26 -0.30
C THR A 73 2.37 -27.36 0.39
N ASN A 74 3.49 -27.38 -0.34
CA ASN A 74 4.82 -27.62 0.26
C ASN A 74 5.77 -26.42 0.25
N GLY A 75 5.33 -25.23 -0.16
CA GLY A 75 6.20 -24.05 -0.22
C GLY A 75 5.59 -22.73 0.24
N ARG A 76 4.32 -22.73 0.67
CA ARG A 76 3.67 -21.49 1.14
C ARG A 76 3.80 -21.41 2.65
N PRO A 77 4.49 -20.40 3.20
CA PRO A 77 4.58 -20.24 4.64
C PRO A 77 3.19 -20.08 5.24
N ASN A 78 2.95 -20.77 6.34
CA ASN A 78 1.74 -20.64 7.11
C ASN A 78 1.74 -19.30 7.87
N TYR A 79 0.58 -18.93 8.43
CA TYR A 79 0.43 -17.64 9.13
C TYR A 79 1.42 -17.49 10.30
N ALA A 80 1.69 -18.56 11.05
CA ALA A 80 2.61 -18.52 12.17
C ALA A 80 4.06 -18.31 11.72
N GLU A 81 4.47 -18.93 10.60
CA GLU A 81 5.77 -18.73 9.98
C GLU A 81 5.96 -17.28 9.53
N LEU A 82 4.93 -16.68 8.91
CA LEU A 82 4.94 -15.26 8.54
C LEU A 82 5.05 -14.33 9.76
N CYS A 83 4.33 -14.63 10.84
CA CYS A 83 4.44 -13.85 12.08
C CYS A 83 5.84 -13.97 12.72
N ALA A 84 6.44 -15.16 12.69
CA ALA A 84 7.79 -15.39 13.20
C ALA A 84 8.84 -14.64 12.36
N GLU A 85 8.72 -14.66 11.03
CA GLU A 85 9.59 -13.93 10.12
C GLU A 85 9.48 -12.41 10.31
N LEU A 86 8.26 -11.90 10.46
CA LEU A 86 8.00 -10.48 10.73
C LEU A 86 8.63 -10.05 12.07
N THR A 87 8.46 -10.85 13.12
CA THR A 87 9.04 -10.58 14.44
C THR A 87 10.58 -10.59 14.38
N THR A 88 11.15 -11.57 13.68
CA THR A 88 12.61 -11.68 13.49
C THR A 88 13.16 -10.46 12.75
N THR A 89 12.49 -10.06 11.67
CA THR A 89 12.90 -8.90 10.86
C THR A 89 12.81 -7.61 11.66
N LYS A 90 11.74 -7.44 12.45
CA LYS A 90 11.56 -6.30 13.35
C LYS A 90 12.67 -6.21 14.40
N ASN A 91 13.07 -7.32 15.00
CA ASN A 91 14.14 -7.33 16.00
C ASN A 91 15.49 -6.94 15.37
N ARG A 92 15.81 -7.49 14.20
CA ARG A 92 17.04 -7.12 13.46
C ARG A 92 17.08 -5.63 13.10
N LEU A 93 15.92 -5.05 12.77
CA LEU A 93 15.84 -3.62 12.49
C LEU A 93 16.22 -2.80 13.74
N TYR A 94 15.69 -3.13 14.92
CA TYR A 94 16.04 -2.43 16.15
C TYR A 94 17.52 -2.55 16.51
N GLU A 95 18.14 -3.71 16.29
CA GLU A 95 19.58 -3.89 16.50
C GLU A 95 20.41 -2.99 15.58
N VAL A 96 20.02 -2.91 14.29
CA VAL A 96 20.68 -2.04 13.32
C VAL A 96 20.49 -0.56 13.67
N GLU A 97 19.28 -0.15 14.06
CA GLU A 97 18.99 1.22 14.49
C GLU A 97 19.82 1.61 15.72
N GLY A 98 19.94 0.71 16.70
CA GLY A 98 20.79 0.91 17.88
C GLY A 98 22.26 1.07 17.52
N GLY A 99 22.82 0.17 16.71
CA GLY A 99 24.21 0.27 16.27
C GLY A 99 24.49 1.52 15.43
N LEU A 100 23.52 1.96 14.62
CA LEU A 100 23.64 3.18 13.84
C LEU A 100 23.59 4.43 14.74
N ASP A 101 22.82 4.39 15.83
CA ASP A 101 22.83 5.45 16.83
C ASP A 101 24.16 5.56 17.57
N GLU A 102 24.73 4.43 17.98
CA GLU A 102 26.07 4.39 18.57
C GLU A 102 27.13 4.98 17.62
N CYS A 103 27.10 4.56 16.34
CA CYS A 103 28.01 5.11 15.32
C CYS A 103 27.87 6.63 15.18
N ARG A 104 26.62 7.12 15.14
CA ARG A 104 26.33 8.55 15.09
C ARG A 104 26.87 9.28 16.32
N GLN A 105 26.66 8.75 17.53
CA GLN A 105 27.18 9.36 18.76
C GLN A 105 28.71 9.44 18.74
N VAL A 106 29.40 8.39 18.28
CA VAL A 106 30.87 8.39 18.15
C VAL A 106 31.33 9.45 17.15
N LEU A 107 30.72 9.50 15.96
CA LEU A 107 31.07 10.50 14.94
C LEU A 107 30.82 11.94 15.42
N GLN A 108 29.76 12.17 16.19
CA GLN A 108 29.49 13.46 16.82
C GLN A 108 30.53 13.80 17.88
N SER A 109 30.88 12.85 18.75
CA SER A 109 31.89 13.06 19.81
C SER A 109 33.27 13.40 19.25
N GLN A 110 33.60 12.88 18.06
CA GLN A 110 34.87 13.13 17.37
C GLN A 110 34.82 14.36 16.44
N GLY A 111 33.66 15.04 16.36
CA GLY A 111 33.48 16.24 15.53
C GLY A 111 33.39 15.96 14.02
N TYR A 112 33.26 14.69 13.61
CA TYR A 112 33.08 14.32 12.19
C TYR A 112 31.65 14.49 11.70
N MET A 113 30.68 14.62 12.61
CA MET A 113 29.28 14.81 12.27
C MET A 113 28.66 15.86 13.20
N PRO A 114 27.92 16.85 12.67
CA PRO A 114 27.23 17.82 13.52
C PRO A 114 26.09 17.15 14.30
N PRO A 115 25.73 17.66 15.48
CA PRO A 115 24.52 17.25 16.17
C PRO A 115 23.30 17.58 15.29
N PRO A 116 22.21 16.78 15.38
CA PRO A 116 20.99 17.07 14.64
C PRO A 116 20.53 18.49 14.97
N SER A 117 20.31 19.33 13.95
CA SER A 117 19.86 20.70 14.16
C SER A 117 18.44 20.66 14.76
N SER A 118 18.31 21.01 16.04
CA SER A 118 17.02 21.39 16.60
C SER A 118 16.61 22.68 15.90
N GLY A 119 15.71 22.57 14.93
CA GLY A 119 15.22 23.70 14.16
C GLY A 119 14.56 24.75 15.05
N LEU A 120 15.34 25.72 15.52
CA LEU A 120 14.88 27.03 15.93
C LEU A 120 15.63 28.03 15.05
N VAL A 121 15.04 28.29 13.88
CA VAL A 121 15.34 29.47 13.07
C VAL A 121 15.03 30.68 13.97
N SER A 122 16.05 31.29 14.55
CA SER A 122 15.94 32.63 15.13
C SER A 122 15.95 33.63 13.99
N ASP A 123 14.75 34.02 13.55
CA ASP A 123 14.55 35.25 12.81
C ASP A 123 14.94 36.43 13.71
N GLN A 124 16.17 36.91 13.55
CA GLN A 124 16.54 38.26 13.99
C GLN A 124 16.98 39.07 12.78
N SER A 125 16.01 39.55 12.00
CA SER A 125 16.22 40.73 11.16
C SER A 125 15.94 41.97 12.01
N SER A 126 17.01 42.60 12.52
CA SER A 126 16.94 43.94 13.08
C SER A 126 17.15 44.94 11.94
N VAL A 127 16.07 45.62 11.53
CA VAL A 127 16.13 46.77 10.61
C VAL A 127 16.50 48.01 11.43
N PRO A 128 17.54 48.80 11.05
CA PRO A 128 17.79 50.06 11.71
C PRO A 128 16.79 51.13 11.23
N ALA A 129 16.25 51.87 12.20
CA ALA A 129 15.41 53.04 11.96
C ALA A 129 16.22 54.19 11.35
N SER A 130 15.58 54.95 10.46
CA SER A 130 15.96 56.31 10.06
C SER A 130 14.75 57.22 10.21
#